data_AF-D6WA71-F1
#
_entry.id   AF-D6WA71-F1
#
_cell.length_a   1.000
_cell.length_b   1.000
_cell.length_c   1.000
_cell.angle_alpha   90.00
_cell.angle_beta   90.00
_cell.angle_gamma   90.00
#
_symmetry.space_group_name_H-M   'P 1'
#
loop_
_entity.id
_entity.type
_entity.pdbx_description
1 polymer ?
#
loop_
_entity_poly.entity_id
_entity_poly.type
_entity_poly.pdbx_seq_one_letter_code
_entity_poly.pdbx_strand_id
1 'polypeptide(L)'
;MQAPRVFSSLVARNLGRRGAHHGSHPVATINDLPCPQGNWKTHYDAKQRKYNAQLAFGIGALIGTIIFGKAAGMLEFHGDIPDRPADIPSYK
;
A
#
# COMPACT_ATOMS: atom_id res chain seq x y z
N MET A 1 40.27 10.74 1.18
CA MET A 1 38.98 10.35 0.58
C MET A 1 38.32 9.35 1.51
N GLN A 2 37.18 9.70 2.11
CA GLN A 2 36.54 8.96 3.21
C GLN A 2 35.33 8.21 2.64
N ALA A 3 35.33 6.87 2.72
CA ALA A 3 34.25 6.03 2.20
C ALA A 3 33.02 6.05 3.13
N PRO A 4 31.79 5.99 2.59
CA PRO A 4 30.58 6.03 3.40
C PRO A 4 30.35 4.69 4.12
N ARG A 5 30.04 4.77 5.42
CA ARG A 5 29.66 3.63 6.25
C ARG A 5 28.23 3.21 5.93
N VAL A 6 28.09 2.11 5.20
CA VAL A 6 26.80 1.48 4.91
C VAL A 6 26.36 0.73 6.17
N PHE A 7 25.29 1.19 6.83
CA PHE A 7 24.67 0.46 7.95
C PHE A 7 23.87 -0.72 7.39
N SER A 8 24.54 -1.85 7.17
CA SER A 8 23.87 -3.14 7.00
C SER A 8 23.44 -3.65 8.38
N SER A 9 22.20 -3.39 8.79
CA SER A 9 21.65 -4.09 9.95
C SER A 9 21.38 -5.55 9.58
N LEU A 10 22.24 -6.42 10.11
CA LEU A 10 22.09 -7.86 10.08
C LEU A 10 20.76 -8.22 10.77
N VAL A 11 19.74 -8.60 9.99
CA VAL A 11 18.63 -9.38 10.51
C VAL A 11 19.16 -10.77 10.81
N ALA A 12 19.81 -10.91 11.97
CA ALA A 12 20.07 -12.19 12.58
C ALA A 12 18.71 -12.75 13.01
N ARG A 13 18.07 -13.52 12.13
CA ARG A 13 16.95 -14.38 12.49
C ARG A 13 17.45 -15.33 13.57
N ASN A 14 17.02 -15.10 14.82
CA ASN A 14 17.10 -16.10 15.88
C ASN A 14 16.28 -17.32 15.44
N LEU A 15 16.93 -18.30 14.82
CA LEU A 15 16.41 -19.63 14.65
C LEU A 15 16.41 -20.29 16.03
N GLY A 16 15.33 -20.05 16.79
CA GLY A 16 15.08 -20.67 18.08
C GLY A 16 15.06 -22.18 17.94
N ARG A 17 15.97 -22.83 18.67
CA ARG A 17 16.08 -24.28 18.85
C ARG A 17 14.70 -24.90 19.14
N ARG A 18 14.32 -25.93 18.37
CA ARG A 18 13.20 -26.82 18.73
C ARG A 18 13.64 -27.68 19.91
N GLY A 19 13.38 -27.19 21.12
CA GLY A 19 13.43 -28.01 22.33
C GLY A 19 12.21 -28.93 22.36
N ALA A 20 12.43 -30.23 22.20
CA ALA A 20 11.42 -31.23 22.51
C ALA A 20 11.20 -31.21 24.04
N HIS A 21 10.15 -30.55 24.50
CA HIS A 21 9.82 -30.50 25.93
C HIS A 21 9.05 -31.78 26.31
N HIS A 22 9.71 -32.71 27.00
CA HIS A 22 9.05 -33.64 27.91
C HIS A 22 8.94 -32.92 29.27
N GLY A 23 7.86 -32.18 29.46
CA GLY A 23 7.56 -31.51 30.70
C GLY A 23 6.06 -31.26 30.78
N SER A 24 5.48 -31.41 31.96
CA SER A 24 4.10 -31.06 32.25
C SER A 24 3.80 -29.66 31.68
N HIS A 25 3.13 -29.62 30.52
CA HIS A 25 2.66 -28.37 29.96
C HIS A 25 1.44 -27.94 30.77
N PRO A 26 1.39 -26.68 31.24
CA PRO A 26 0.18 -26.18 31.86
C PRO A 26 -0.97 -26.33 30.87
N VAL A 27 -2.10 -26.89 31.34
CA VAL A 27 -3.30 -27.05 30.53
C VAL A 27 -3.76 -25.65 30.11
N ALA A 28 -3.76 -25.39 28.80
CA ALA A 28 -4.25 -24.14 28.26
C ALA A 28 -5.69 -23.92 28.74
N THR A 29 -5.89 -22.90 29.56
CA THR A 29 -7.16 -22.51 30.15
C THR A 29 -7.80 -21.41 29.31
N ILE A 30 -9.11 -21.19 29.49
CA ILE A 30 -9.82 -20.08 28.84
C ILE A 30 -9.19 -18.72 29.19
N ASN A 31 -8.47 -18.63 30.31
CA ASN A 31 -7.74 -17.43 30.72
C ASN A 31 -6.48 -17.16 29.88
N ASP A 32 -6.01 -18.14 29.10
CA ASP A 32 -4.86 -18.00 28.20
C ASP A 32 -5.27 -17.46 26.82
N LEU A 33 -6.58 -17.29 26.56
CA LEU A 33 -7.02 -16.64 25.33
C LEU A 33 -6.57 -15.17 25.33
N PRO A 34 -6.20 -14.64 24.16
CA PRO A 34 -5.91 -13.22 24.04
C PRO A 34 -7.15 -12.41 24.38
N CYS A 35 -7.16 -11.82 25.57
CA CYS A 35 -8.13 -10.80 25.92
C CYS A 35 -7.92 -9.59 25.01
N PRO A 36 -9.00 -8.97 24.48
CA PRO A 36 -8.87 -7.76 23.68
C PRO A 36 -8.17 -6.69 24.52
N GLN A 37 -6.92 -6.37 24.15
CA GLN A 37 -6.13 -5.37 24.85
C GLN A 37 -6.35 -3.99 24.22
N GLY A 38 -6.67 -3.01 25.07
CA GLY A 38 -6.82 -1.61 24.67
C GLY A 38 -8.18 -1.26 24.05
N ASN A 39 -8.35 0.02 23.75
CA ASN A 39 -9.57 0.54 23.14
C ASN A 39 -9.52 0.30 21.62
N TRP A 40 -10.43 -0.54 21.11
CA TRP A 40 -10.57 -0.84 19.68
C TRP A 40 -10.68 0.44 18.84
N LYS A 41 -11.33 1.48 19.38
CA LYS A 41 -11.58 2.75 18.70
C LYS A 41 -10.29 3.48 18.39
N THR A 42 -9.37 3.56 19.36
CA THR A 42 -8.08 4.24 19.19
C THR A 42 -7.23 3.55 18.11
N HIS A 43 -7.21 2.21 18.11
CA HIS A 43 -6.50 1.45 17.07
C HIS A 43 -7.13 1.61 15.69
N TYR A 44 -8.46 1.65 15.62
CA TYR A 44 -9.19 1.88 14.38
C TYR A 44 -8.89 3.28 13.82
N ASP A 45 -9.00 4.32 14.66
CA ASP A 45 -8.80 5.71 14.25
C ASP A 45 -7.34 5.96 13.78
N ALA A 46 -6.36 5.34 14.45
CA ALA A 46 -4.96 5.39 14.02
C ALA A 46 -4.74 4.75 12.64
N LYS A 47 -5.37 3.60 12.38
CA LYS A 47 -5.32 2.94 11.07
C LYS A 47 -6.03 3.78 10.01
N GLN A 48 -7.17 4.37 10.35
CA GLN A 48 -7.95 5.15 9.41
C GLN A 48 -7.22 6.42 8.97
N ARG A 49 -6.51 7.08 9.88
CA ARG A 49 -5.63 8.22 9.52
C ARG A 49 -4.56 7.82 8.51
N LYS A 50 -3.96 6.63 8.68
CA LYS A 50 -2.95 6.11 7.74
C LYS A 50 -3.54 5.85 6.35
N TYR A 51 -4.70 5.19 6.28
CA TYR A 51 -5.33 4.89 4.99
C TYR A 51 -5.84 6.14 4.29
N ASN A 52 -6.41 7.10 5.03
CA ASN A 52 -6.82 8.38 4.46
C ASN A 52 -5.62 9.16 3.88
N ALA A 53 -4.45 9.11 4.54
CA ALA A 53 -3.23 9.72 4.01
C ALA A 53 -2.76 9.03 2.72
N GLN A 54 -2.80 7.70 2.67
CA GLN A 54 -2.47 6.94 1.46
C GLN A 54 -3.45 7.23 0.32
N LEU A 55 -4.73 7.32 0.62
CA LEU A 55 -5.77 7.66 -0.35
C LEU A 55 -5.54 9.07 -0.92
N ALA A 56 -5.32 10.07 -0.07
CA ALA A 56 -5.04 11.43 -0.50
C ALA A 56 -3.78 11.51 -1.38
N PHE A 57 -2.72 10.79 -1.01
CA PHE A 57 -1.52 10.69 -1.82
C PHE A 57 -1.78 10.03 -3.18
N GLY A 58 -2.52 8.91 -3.19
CA GLY A 58 -2.87 8.21 -4.43
C GLY A 58 -3.69 9.06 -5.38
N ILE A 59 -4.67 9.81 -4.86
CA ILE A 59 -5.47 10.77 -5.65
C ILE A 59 -4.57 11.87 -6.21
N GLY A 60 -3.70 12.47 -5.39
CA GLY A 60 -2.78 13.52 -5.84
C GLY A 60 -1.83 13.03 -6.94
N ALA A 61 -1.25 11.84 -6.76
CA ALA A 61 -0.38 11.22 -7.76
C ALA A 61 -1.11 10.94 -9.08
N LEU A 62 -2.34 10.42 -9.01
CA LEU A 62 -3.16 10.15 -10.20
C LEU A 62 -3.47 11.43 -10.96
N ILE A 63 -3.98 12.46 -10.27
CA ILE A 63 -4.30 13.75 -10.87
C ILE A 63 -3.05 14.37 -11.51
N GLY A 64 -1.93 14.37 -10.79
CA GLY A 64 -0.65 14.88 -11.30
C GLY A 64 -0.21 14.13 -12.56
N THR A 65 -0.36 12.80 -12.59
CA THR A 65 -0.02 11.98 -13.75
C THR A 65 -0.88 12.30 -14.96
N ILE A 66 -2.20 12.49 -14.77
CA ILE A 66 -3.12 12.85 -15.86
C ILE A 66 -2.77 14.22 -16.43
N ILE A 67 -2.55 15.22 -15.57
CA ILE A 67 -2.18 16.58 -15.99
C ILE A 67 -0.86 16.55 -16.75
N PHE A 68 0.15 15.87 -16.21
CA PHE A 68 1.46 15.74 -16.86
C PHE A 68 1.34 15.04 -18.22
N GLY A 69 0.61 13.92 -18.30
CA GLY A 69 0.40 13.19 -19.55
C GLY A 69 -0.28 14.05 -20.61
N LYS A 70 -1.28 14.85 -20.22
CA LYS A 70 -1.95 15.80 -21.13
C LYS A 70 -1.01 16.92 -21.57
N ALA A 71 -0.22 17.49 -20.67
CA ALA A 71 0.74 18.55 -20.99
C ALA A 71 1.89 18.06 -21.89
N ALA A 72 2.31 16.80 -21.71
CA ALA A 72 3.35 16.16 -22.53
C ALA A 72 2.84 15.68 -23.90
N GLY A 73 1.53 15.78 -24.18
CA GLY A 73 0.92 15.27 -25.42
C GLY A 73 0.81 13.74 -25.47
N MET A 74 0.98 13.05 -24.34
CA MET A 74 0.89 11.59 -24.22
C MET A 74 -0.55 11.12 -23.94
N LEU A 75 -1.43 12.04 -23.54
CA LEU A 75 -2.81 11.75 -23.17
C LEU A 75 -3.75 12.78 -23.81
N GLU A 76 -4.59 12.34 -24.73
CA GLU A 76 -5.57 13.18 -25.42
C GLU A 76 -6.99 12.73 -25.09
N PHE A 77 -7.81 13.69 -24.69
CA PHE A 77 -9.22 13.44 -24.37
C PHE A 77 -10.06 13.90 -25.55
N HIS A 78 -10.49 12.96 -26.39
CA HIS A 78 -11.38 13.20 -27.54
C HIS A 78 -12.83 13.43 -27.08
N GLY A 79 -13.04 14.56 -26.40
CA GLY A 79 -14.35 14.96 -25.86
C GLY A 79 -15.17 15.85 -26.79
N ASP A 80 -14.60 16.24 -27.92
CA ASP A 80 -15.25 17.01 -28.97
C ASP A 80 -16.10 16.11 -29.87
N ILE A 81 -17.29 16.61 -30.23
CA ILE A 81 -18.09 16.01 -31.29
C ILE A 81 -17.59 16.61 -32.60
N PRO A 82 -17.22 15.80 -33.60
CA PRO A 82 -16.75 16.34 -34.87
C PRO A 82 -17.89 17.08 -35.57
N ASP A 83 -17.62 18.31 -36.05
CA ASP A 83 -18.61 19.16 -36.75
C ASP A 83 -19.22 18.50 -38.00
N ARG A 84 -18.51 17.51 -38.56
CA ARG A 84 -18.93 16.75 -39.73
C ARG A 84 -18.52 15.28 -39.56
N PRO A 85 -19.29 14.33 -40.13
CA PRO A 85 -18.91 12.93 -40.11
C PRO A 85 -17.55 12.74 -40.78
N ALA A 86 -16.79 11.75 -40.30
CA ALA A 86 -15.52 11.38 -40.90
C ALA A 86 -15.72 10.99 -42.37
N ASP A 87 -14.90 11.54 -43.25
CA ASP A 87 -14.94 11.23 -44.68
C ASP A 87 -14.20 9.91 -44.91
N ILE A 88 -14.93 8.80 -44.82
CA ILE A 88 -14.37 7.45 -44.87
C ILE A 88 -14.47 6.92 -46.31
N PRO A 89 -13.35 6.63 -46.98
CA PRO A 89 -13.36 6.21 -48.39
C PRO A 89 -14.06 4.87 -48.65
N SER A 90 -14.37 4.07 -47.62
CA SER A 90 -15.08 2.78 -47.76
C SER A 90 -16.60 2.89 -47.86
N TYR A 91 -17.18 4.09 -47.73
CA TYR A 91 -18.64 4.34 -47.78
C TYR A 91 -19.08 4.96 -49.12
N LYS A 92 -18.31 4.74 -50.19
CA LYS A 92 -18.66 5.16 -51.57
C LYS A 92 -19.16 3.98 -52.39
#